data_AF-A0A538RAQ3-F1
#
_entry.id   AF-A0A538RAQ3-F1
#
_cell.length_a   1.000
_cell.length_b   1.000
_cell.length_c   1.000
_cell.angle_alpha   90.00
_cell.angle_beta   90.00
_cell.angle_gamma   90.00
#
_symmetry.space_group_name_H-M   'P 1'
#
loop_
_entity.id
_entity.type
_entity.pdbx_description
1 polymer ?
#
loop_
_entity_poly.entity_id
_entity_poly.type
_entity_poly.pdbx_seq_one_letter_code
_entity_poly.pdbx_strand_id
1 'polypeptide(L)'
;MVRESRRPGQRVGAGSAGVVVVNGRGVPQDYAPAQQWWEKGVLQGNPPAQVHLGWLYELRQGVSQNNVRACMWFNLAGANGDNNGVEHRNALTKRMTPAQMAETQKLAREWNPKTAINT
;
A
#
# COMPACT_ATOMS: atom_id res chain seq x y z
N MET A 1 -45.66 53.26 -5.89
CA MET A 1 -44.27 52.79 -6.03
C MET A 1 -44.24 51.29 -5.78
N VAL A 2 -44.05 50.53 -6.85
CA VAL A 2 -43.99 49.06 -6.88
C VAL A 2 -42.62 48.64 -6.36
N ARG A 3 -42.56 47.77 -5.34
CA ARG A 3 -41.31 47.16 -4.88
C ARG A 3 -41.28 45.71 -5.35
N GLU A 4 -40.24 45.45 -6.13
CA GLU A 4 -39.94 44.25 -6.89
C GLU A 4 -39.79 42.99 -6.01
N SER A 5 -40.43 41.93 -6.51
CA SER A 5 -40.28 40.50 -6.26
C SER A 5 -38.94 39.98 -5.69
N ARG A 6 -39.02 39.24 -4.57
CA ARG A 6 -38.19 38.04 -4.36
C ARG A 6 -39.08 36.88 -3.92
N ARG A 7 -39.33 35.95 -4.86
CA ARG A 7 -39.89 34.62 -4.59
C ARG A 7 -38.74 33.63 -4.22
N PRO A 8 -39.05 32.37 -3.86
CA PRO A 8 -38.92 31.84 -2.52
C PRO A 8 -37.63 31.05 -2.34
N GLY A 9 -37.15 30.96 -1.09
CA GLY A 9 -36.17 29.97 -0.70
C GLY A 9 -36.70 28.56 -1.00
N GLN A 10 -36.24 27.99 -2.09
CA GLN A 10 -36.53 26.61 -2.44
C GLN A 10 -35.54 25.72 -1.67
N ARG A 11 -36.12 24.94 -0.75
CA ARG A 11 -35.45 23.82 -0.08
C ARG A 11 -34.91 22.85 -1.14
N VAL A 12 -33.63 22.53 -1.07
CA VAL A 12 -33.10 21.30 -1.65
C VAL A 12 -33.06 20.27 -0.52
N GLY A 13 -33.85 19.20 -0.67
CA GLY A 13 -33.93 18.08 0.25
C GLY A 13 -32.71 17.17 0.20
N ALA A 14 -32.70 16.23 1.14
CA ALA A 14 -31.73 15.17 1.36
C ALA A 14 -31.02 14.68 0.09
N GLY A 15 -29.71 14.88 0.05
CA GLY A 15 -28.80 14.22 -0.89
C GLY A 15 -27.71 13.53 -0.08
N SER A 16 -27.89 12.25 0.15
CA SER A 16 -26.82 11.30 0.47
C SER A 16 -25.66 11.47 -0.51
N ALA A 17 -24.65 12.25 -0.11
CA ALA A 17 -23.38 12.39 -0.83
C ALA A 17 -22.21 12.45 0.15
N GLY A 18 -22.30 11.66 1.23
CA GLY A 18 -21.15 11.10 1.90
C GLY A 18 -20.69 9.83 1.19
N VAL A 19 -20.72 9.79 -0.15
CA VAL A 19 -19.96 8.78 -0.88
C VAL A 19 -18.54 9.31 -0.90
N VAL A 20 -17.78 9.01 0.15
CA VAL A 20 -16.33 9.00 0.03
C VAL A 20 -16.04 7.89 -0.97
N VAL A 21 -15.95 8.26 -2.24
CA VAL A 21 -15.42 7.41 -3.28
C VAL A 21 -13.97 7.16 -2.87
N VAL A 22 -13.71 6.06 -2.18
CA VAL A 22 -12.36 5.55 -1.95
C VAL A 22 -11.88 4.92 -3.25
N ASN A 23 -11.85 5.70 -4.32
CA ASN A 23 -11.09 5.33 -5.51
C ASN A 23 -9.64 5.55 -5.15
N GLY A 24 -8.98 4.46 -4.77
CA GLY A 24 -7.55 4.39 -4.63
C GLY A 24 -6.88 4.99 -5.86
N ARG A 25 -6.25 6.16 -5.67
CA ARG A 25 -5.17 6.72 -6.47
C ARG A 25 -4.74 8.05 -5.84
N GLY A 26 -3.66 8.00 -5.07
CA GLY A 26 -2.77 9.16 -4.94
C GLY A 26 -3.17 10.27 -3.98
N VAL A 27 -3.69 9.94 -2.79
CA VAL A 27 -3.45 10.87 -1.67
C VAL A 27 -1.97 10.70 -1.30
N PRO A 28 -1.13 11.76 -1.36
CA PRO A 28 0.14 11.78 -0.65
C PRO A 28 -0.20 11.88 0.84
N GLN A 29 -0.82 10.84 1.38
CA GLN A 29 -0.98 10.66 2.80
C GLN A 29 0.44 10.41 3.27
N ASP A 30 0.96 11.22 4.18
CA ASP A 30 2.28 11.03 4.76
C ASP A 30 2.43 9.56 5.15
N TYR A 31 3.11 8.78 4.30
CA TYR A 31 3.34 7.38 4.56
C TYR A 31 4.47 7.24 5.57
N ALA A 32 5.13 8.32 5.99
CA ALA A 32 6.24 8.26 6.92
C ALA A 32 5.83 7.69 8.30
N PRO A 33 4.76 8.16 8.96
CA PRO A 33 4.27 7.52 10.18
C PRO A 33 3.81 6.07 9.96
N ALA A 34 3.07 5.81 8.88
CA ALA A 34 2.56 4.48 8.56
C ALA A 34 3.69 3.48 8.24
N GLN A 35 4.73 3.95 7.55
CA GLN A 35 5.93 3.19 7.22
C GLN A 35 6.64 2.76 8.52
N GLN A 36 6.82 3.65 9.49
CA GLN A 36 7.41 3.29 10.78
C GLN A 36 6.58 2.23 11.52
N TRP A 37 5.25 2.33 11.45
CA TRP A 37 4.35 1.32 12.04
C TRP A 37 4.48 -0.04 11.34
N TRP A 38 4.54 -0.06 10.02
CA TRP A 38 4.74 -1.29 9.26
C TRP A 38 6.13 -1.88 9.45
N GLU A 39 7.17 -1.04 9.52
CA GLU A 39 8.55 -1.45 9.85
C GLU A 39 8.60 -2.18 11.20
N LYS A 40 7.95 -1.63 12.24
CA LYS A 40 7.82 -2.32 13.52
C LYS A 40 7.04 -3.63 13.40
N GLY A 41 5.97 -3.64 12.60
CA GLY A 41 5.16 -4.83 12.37
C GLY A 41 5.94 -5.96 11.69
N VAL A 42 6.77 -5.66 10.69
CA VAL A 42 7.57 -6.69 10.01
C VAL A 42 8.66 -7.27 10.89
N LEU A 43 9.19 -6.49 11.84
CA LEU A 43 10.12 -6.99 12.87
C LEU A 43 9.45 -7.99 13.82
N GLN A 44 8.13 -7.87 14.01
CA GLN A 44 7.32 -8.82 14.79
C GLN A 44 6.79 -9.98 13.94
N GLY A 45 7.09 -10.03 12.64
CA GLY A 45 6.59 -11.05 11.72
C GLY A 45 5.12 -10.89 11.35
N ASN A 46 4.54 -9.69 11.50
CA ASN A 46 3.13 -9.42 11.21
C ASN A 46 2.87 -9.42 9.68
N PRO A 47 2.07 -10.37 9.14
CA PRO A 47 1.85 -10.48 7.69
C PRO A 47 1.18 -9.26 7.05
N PRO A 48 0.10 -8.68 7.63
CA PRO A 48 -0.44 -7.39 7.17
C PRO A 48 0.62 -6.30 7.02
N ALA A 49 1.55 -6.15 7.98
CA ALA A 49 2.60 -5.13 7.89
C ALA A 49 3.55 -5.38 6.71
N GLN A 50 3.86 -6.64 6.42
CA GLN A 50 4.67 -7.04 5.26
C GLN A 50 3.95 -6.67 3.96
N VAL A 51 2.64 -6.93 3.84
CA VAL A 51 1.85 -6.54 2.67
C VAL A 51 1.85 -5.01 2.45
N HIS A 52 1.64 -4.23 3.51
CA HIS A 52 1.59 -2.77 3.38
C HIS A 52 2.95 -2.15 3.03
N LEU A 53 4.05 -2.69 3.57
CA LEU A 53 5.40 -2.31 3.13
C LEU A 53 5.63 -2.68 1.66
N GLY A 54 5.19 -3.86 1.23
CA GLY A 54 5.21 -4.27 -0.17
C GLY A 54 4.49 -3.28 -1.08
N TRP A 55 3.26 -2.87 -0.71
CA TRP A 55 2.52 -1.83 -1.43
C TRP A 55 3.24 -0.49 -1.43
N LEU A 56 3.86 -0.08 -0.32
CA LEU A 56 4.59 1.17 -0.27
C LEU A 56 5.74 1.20 -1.30
N TYR A 57 6.47 0.10 -1.44
CA TYR A 57 7.51 -0.01 -2.46
C TYR A 57 6.93 -0.07 -3.87
N GLU A 58 5.80 -0.75 -4.08
CA GLU A 58 5.10 -0.78 -5.38
C GLU A 58 4.57 0.61 -5.79
N LEU A 59 4.03 1.37 -4.83
CA LEU A 59 3.46 2.70 -5.03
C LEU A 59 4.51 3.79 -5.25
N ARG A 60 5.74 3.60 -4.75
CA ARG A 60 6.90 4.46 -5.05
C ARG A 60 7.42 4.24 -6.48
N GLN A 61 6.50 4.30 -7.46
CA GLN A 61 6.65 4.00 -8.88
C GLN A 61 8.03 4.41 -9.45
N GLY A 62 8.61 3.53 -10.26
CA GLY A 62 9.60 3.91 -11.27
C GLY A 62 10.98 3.28 -11.18
N VAL A 63 11.33 2.57 -10.09
CA VAL A 63 12.65 1.95 -9.95
C VAL A 63 12.53 0.43 -9.91
N SER A 64 13.25 -0.26 -10.79
CA SER A 64 13.35 -1.73 -10.84
C SER A 64 13.65 -2.36 -9.48
N GLN A 65 14.43 -1.67 -8.64
CA GLN A 65 14.79 -2.06 -7.28
C GLN A 65 13.61 -2.05 -6.30
N ASN A 66 12.60 -1.21 -6.52
CA ASN A 66 11.40 -1.17 -5.68
C ASN A 66 10.49 -2.38 -5.93
N ASN A 67 10.37 -2.84 -7.18
CA ASN A 67 9.63 -4.08 -7.50
C ASN A 67 10.27 -5.30 -6.82
N VAL A 68 11.60 -5.34 -6.76
CA VAL A 68 12.35 -6.40 -6.07
C VAL A 68 12.02 -6.42 -4.57
N ARG A 69 12.07 -5.26 -3.91
CA ARG A 69 11.73 -5.11 -2.49
C ARG A 69 10.26 -5.42 -2.21
N ALA A 70 9.34 -4.91 -3.04
CA ALA A 70 7.91 -5.19 -2.92
C ALA A 70 7.63 -6.69 -2.99
N CYS A 71 8.17 -7.37 -4.00
CA CYS A 71 8.02 -8.81 -4.19
C CYS A 71 8.63 -9.62 -3.03
N MET A 72 9.74 -9.15 -2.44
CA MET A 72 10.34 -9.74 -1.24
C MET A 72 9.41 -9.66 -0.04
N TRP A 73 8.80 -8.50 0.23
CA TRP A 73 7.83 -8.35 1.32
C TRP A 73 6.58 -9.20 1.12
N PHE A 74 6.06 -9.27 -0.10
CA PHE A 74 4.92 -10.12 -0.42
C PHE A 74 5.23 -11.62 -0.30
N ASN A 75 6.45 -12.04 -0.63
CA ASN A 75 6.90 -13.42 -0.39
C ASN A 75 6.89 -13.76 1.11
N LEU A 76 7.38 -12.86 1.95
CA LEU A 76 7.37 -13.06 3.40
C LEU A 76 5.95 -13.10 3.95
N ALA A 77 5.07 -12.21 3.46
CA ALA A 77 3.66 -12.20 3.84
C ALA A 77 2.97 -13.53 3.52
N GLY A 78 3.17 -14.04 2.30
CA GLY A 78 2.66 -15.35 1.90
C GLY A 78 3.26 -16.50 2.70
N ALA A 79 4.55 -16.46 3.02
CA ALA A 79 5.20 -17.46 3.87
C ALA A 79 4.63 -17.48 5.29
N ASN A 80 4.13 -16.35 5.79
CA ASN A 80 3.45 -16.24 7.08
C ASN A 80 1.92 -16.43 6.98
N GLY A 81 1.39 -16.89 5.84
CA GLY A 81 -0.02 -17.26 5.66
C GLY A 81 -0.95 -16.16 5.12
N ASP A 82 -0.42 -15.04 4.62
CA ASP A 82 -1.22 -13.98 4.02
C ASP A 82 -1.42 -14.18 2.52
N ASN A 83 -2.67 -14.46 2.13
CA ASN A 83 -3.04 -14.67 0.74
C ASN A 83 -2.91 -13.40 -0.12
N ASN A 84 -3.08 -12.20 0.45
CA ASN A 84 -2.89 -10.96 -0.31
C ASN A 84 -1.43 -10.82 -0.73
N GLY A 85 -0.49 -11.20 0.16
CA GLY A 85 0.93 -11.28 -0.18
C GLY A 85 1.17 -12.18 -1.40
N VAL A 86 0.60 -13.38 -1.42
CA VAL A 86 0.72 -14.30 -2.56
C VAL A 86 0.17 -13.69 -3.86
N GLU A 87 -1.00 -13.05 -3.79
CA GLU A 87 -1.62 -12.41 -4.95
C GLU A 87 -0.78 -11.25 -5.51
N HIS A 88 -0.35 -10.32 -4.65
CA HIS A 88 0.45 -9.17 -5.06
C HIS A 88 1.81 -9.59 -5.61
N ARG A 89 2.45 -10.59 -5.01
CA ARG A 89 3.65 -11.20 -5.55
C ARG A 89 3.41 -11.73 -6.96
N ASN A 90 2.36 -12.54 -7.17
CA ASN A 90 2.05 -13.12 -8.46
C ASN A 90 1.72 -12.05 -9.53
N ALA A 91 1.17 -10.91 -9.11
CA ALA A 91 0.96 -9.77 -10.00
C ALA A 91 2.29 -9.04 -10.36
N LEU A 92 3.25 -8.99 -9.45
CA LEU A 92 4.57 -8.42 -9.69
C LEU A 92 5.47 -9.32 -10.55
N THR A 93 5.44 -10.64 -10.34
CA THR A 93 6.29 -11.55 -11.13
C THR A 93 6.03 -11.47 -12.64
N LYS A 94 4.80 -11.12 -13.05
CA LYS A 94 4.44 -10.90 -14.46
C LYS A 94 5.16 -9.72 -15.14
N ARG A 95 5.64 -8.76 -14.36
CA ARG A 95 6.32 -7.53 -14.82
C ARG A 95 7.79 -7.46 -14.41
N MET A 96 8.29 -8.50 -13.75
CA MET A 96 9.69 -8.61 -13.31
C MET A 96 10.49 -9.51 -14.23
N THR A 97 11.80 -9.27 -14.31
CA THR A 97 12.74 -10.15 -15.03
C THR A 97 13.18 -11.32 -14.15
N PRO A 98 13.70 -12.41 -14.73
CA PRO A 98 14.30 -13.51 -13.97
C PRO A 98 15.41 -13.06 -13.00
N ALA A 99 16.21 -12.07 -13.40
CA ALA A 99 17.23 -11.48 -12.54
C ALA A 99 16.64 -10.81 -11.31
N GLN A 100 15.57 -10.03 -11.48
CA GLN A 100 14.86 -9.39 -10.37
C GLN A 100 14.21 -10.42 -9.44
N MET A 101 13.65 -11.50 -9.99
CA MET A 101 13.09 -12.59 -9.16
C MET A 101 14.17 -13.29 -8.33
N ALA A 102 15.34 -13.55 -8.91
CA ALA A 102 16.47 -14.12 -8.19
C ALA A 102 16.97 -13.19 -7.07
N GLU A 103 17.05 -11.88 -7.35
CA GLU A 103 17.41 -10.87 -6.35
C GLU A 103 16.38 -10.79 -5.22
N THR A 104 15.09 -10.82 -5.55
CA THR A 104 14.00 -10.88 -4.56
C THR A 104 14.15 -12.09 -3.65
N GLN A 105 14.39 -13.27 -4.22
CA GLN A 105 14.53 -14.50 -3.45
C GLN A 105 15.76 -14.44 -2.53
N LYS A 106 16.87 -13.87 -3.02
CA LYS A 106 18.07 -13.64 -2.22
C LYS A 106 17.77 -12.71 -1.04
N LEU A 107 17.17 -11.55 -1.28
CA LEU A 107 16.82 -10.60 -0.21
C LEU A 107 15.83 -11.19 0.80
N ALA A 108 14.84 -11.97 0.35
CA ALA A 108 13.89 -12.62 1.24
C ALA A 108 14.57 -13.67 2.14
N ARG A 109 15.61 -14.36 1.65
CA ARG A 109 16.41 -15.32 2.43
C ARG A 109 17.37 -14.63 3.41
N GLU A 110 17.93 -13.50 2.99
CA GLU A 110 18.83 -12.68 3.82
C GLU A 110 18.07 -11.88 4.88
N TRP A 111 16.77 -11.64 4.66
CA TRP A 111 15.93 -10.94 5.61
C TRP A 111 15.82 -11.71 6.92
N ASN A 112 16.40 -11.12 7.96
CA ASN A 112 16.30 -11.61 9.31
C ASN A 112 15.78 -10.47 10.21
N PRO A 113 14.59 -10.62 10.83
CA PRO A 113 14.05 -9.59 11.72
C PRO A 113 14.98 -9.33 12.91
N LYS A 114 15.79 -10.30 13.35
CA LYS A 114 16.72 -10.13 14.48
C LYS A 114 17.91 -9.23 14.15
N THR A 115 18.39 -9.23 12.90
CA THR A 115 19.50 -8.35 12.50
C THR A 115 19.00 -6.93 12.27
N ALA A 116 17.75 -6.74 11.83
CA ALA A 116 17.16 -5.42 11.60
C ALA A 116 16.84 -4.64 12.91
N ILE A 117 16.82 -5.31 14.07
CA ILE A 117 16.61 -4.66 15.38
C ILE A 117 17.94 -4.19 16.01
N ASN A 118 19.08 -4.78 15.59
CA ASN A 118 20.40 -4.58 16.20
C ASN A 118 21.33 -3.62 15.43
N THR A 119 20.80 -2.84 14.49
CA THR A 119 21.55 -1.83 13.70
C THR A 119 20.88 -0.48 13.84
#